data_AF-A0A1Q7MTK9-F1
#
_entry.id   AF-A0A1Q7MTK9-F1
#
_cell.length_a   1.000
_cell.length_b   1.000
_cell.length_c   1.000
_cell.angle_alpha   90.00
_cell.angle_beta   90.00
_cell.angle_gamma   90.00
#
_symmetry.space_group_name_H-M   'P 1'
#
loop_
_entity.id
_entity.type
_entity.pdbx_description
1 polymer ?
#
loop_
_entity_poly.entity_id
_entity_poly.type
_entity_poly.pdbx_seq_one_letter_code
_entity_poly.pdbx_strand_id
1 'polypeptide(L)' 'MDEIVLVSDADSDRVLALSFWSKREDAERYQREQYNSVRETLQPLLQADPVVRTFEVHTSTGHKITAGKAA' A
#
# COMPACT_ATOMS: atom_id res chain seq x y z
N MET A 1 11.15 -0.31 1.38
CA MET A 1 9.68 -0.47 1.31
C MET A 1 9.44 -1.93 1.50
N ASP A 2 8.52 -2.27 2.39
CA ASP A 2 8.00 -3.64 2.51
C ASP A 2 6.60 -3.66 1.88
N GLU A 3 6.20 -4.79 1.29
CA GLU A 3 4.88 -4.91 0.66
C GLU A 3 4.23 -6.24 1.02
N ILE A 4 2.93 -6.20 1.27
CA ILE A 4 2.10 -7.37 1.51
C ILE A 4 0.90 -7.30 0.57
N VAL A 5 0.63 -8.38 -0.15
CA VAL A 5 -0.58 -8.55 -0.96
C VAL A 5 -1.44 -9.62 -0.32
N LEU A 6 -2.68 -9.27 -0.03
CA LEU A 6 -3.69 -10.16 0.54
C LEU A 6 -4.73 -10.42 -0.54
N VAL A 7 -4.96 -11.69 -0.86
CA VAL A 7 -6.07 -12.12 -1.73
C VAL A 7 -7.24 -12.48 -0.84
N SER A 8 -8.44 -12.02 -1.16
CA SER A 8 -9.62 -12.34 -0.35
C SER A 8 -9.98 -13.82 -0.51
N ASP A 9 -10.29 -14.47 0.60
CA ASP A 9 -10.81 -15.83 0.66
C ASP A 9 -12.30 -15.90 0.28
N ALA A 10 -13.03 -14.81 0.50
CA ALA A 10 -14.45 -14.67 0.19
C ALA A 10 -14.75 -14.15 -1.23
N ASP A 11 -13.81 -13.41 -1.83
CA ASP A 11 -13.97 -12.82 -3.17
C ASP A 11 -12.66 -12.91 -3.98
N SER A 12 -12.58 -13.87 -4.90
CA SER A 12 -11.36 -14.16 -5.67
C SER A 12 -10.87 -13.00 -6.54
N ASP A 13 -11.75 -12.05 -6.86
CA ASP A 13 -11.44 -10.90 -7.72
C ASP A 13 -10.98 -9.68 -6.92
N ARG A 14 -10.90 -9.81 -5.59
CA ARG A 14 -10.44 -8.74 -4.70
C ARG A 14 -9.09 -9.04 -4.09
N VAL A 15 -8.21 -8.06 -4.23
CA VAL A 15 -6.90 -8.04 -3.58
C VAL A 15 -6.71 -6.75 -2.80
N LEU A 16 -5.96 -6.83 -1.71
CA LEU A 16 -5.51 -5.69 -0.93
C LEU A 16 -3.99 -5.66 -0.92
N ALA A 17 -3.42 -4.64 -1.55
CA ALA A 17 -1.99 -4.37 -1.49
C ALA A 17 -1.70 -3.36 -0.37
N LEU A 18 -0.72 -3.67 0.47
CA LEU A 18 -0.25 -2.84 1.58
C LEU A 18 1.24 -2.56 1.38
N SER A 19 1.57 -1.31 1.10
CA SER A 19 2.96 -0.83 1.04
C SER A 19 3.34 -0.12 2.34
N PHE A 20 4.46 -0.51 2.94
CA PHE A 20 5.00 0.08 4.15
C PHE A 20 6.26 0.90 3.83
N TRP A 21 6.27 2.11 4.37
CA TRP A 21 7.32 3.09 4.15
C TRP A 21 7.90 3.51 5.48
N SER A 22 9.23 3.53 5.58
CA SER A 22 9.91 3.97 6.80
C SER A 22 9.84 5.48 7.02
N LYS A 23 9.60 6.24 5.94
CA LYS A 23 9.47 7.70 5.93
C LYS A 23 8.23 8.11 5.17
N ARG A 24 7.53 9.11 5.69
CA ARG A 24 6.32 9.66 5.07
C ARG A 24 6.63 10.28 3.71
N GLU A 25 7.76 10.96 3.58
CA GLU A 25 8.18 11.66 2.37
C GLU A 25 8.36 10.68 1.20
N ASP A 26 8.83 9.46 1.47
CA ASP A 26 9.02 8.43 0.45
C ASP A 26 7.66 7.89 -0.04
N ALA A 27 6.69 7.71 0.87
CA ALA A 27 5.33 7.31 0.51
C ALA A 27 4.64 8.38 -0.34
N GLU A 28 4.77 9.65 0.04
CA GLU A 28 4.19 10.76 -0.71
C GLU A 28 4.85 10.95 -2.08
N ARG A 29 6.18 10.76 -2.17
CA ARG A 29 6.90 10.77 -3.44
C ARG A 29 6.40 9.66 -4.37
N TYR A 30 6.27 8.44 -3.85
CA TYR A 30 5.71 7.31 -4.59
C TYR A 30 4.30 7.61 -5.11
N GLN A 31 3.43 8.14 -4.25
CA GLN A 31 2.06 8.50 -4.61
C GLN A 31 1.99 9.53 -5.74
N ARG A 32 2.90 10.52 -5.76
CA ARG A 32 2.92 11.56 -6.78
C ARG A 32 3.55 11.12 -8.09
N GLU A 33 4.64 10.37 -8.03
CA GLU A 33 5.51 10.13 -9.18
C GLU A 33 5.31 8.77 -9.83
N GLN A 34 5.06 7.73 -9.03
CA GLN A 34 5.12 6.34 -9.49
C GLN A 34 3.73 5.69 -9.54
N TYR A 35 2.83 6.06 -8.62
CA TYR A 35 1.51 5.44 -8.51
C TYR A 35 0.69 5.52 -9.80
N ASN A 36 0.76 6.64 -10.54
CA ASN A 36 0.03 6.78 -11.79
C ASN A 36 0.48 5.77 -12.85
N SER A 37 1.79 5.53 -12.99
CA SER A 37 2.34 4.55 -13.93
C SER A 37 1.92 3.11 -13.56
N VAL A 38 1.94 2.79 -12.26
CA VAL A 38 1.45 1.50 -11.75
C VAL A 38 -0.05 1.35 -12.03
N ARG A 39 -0.84 2.39 -11.78
CA ARG A 39 -2.29 2.39 -12.06
C ARG A 39 -2.58 2.18 -13.55
N GLU A 40 -1.87 2.87 -14.43
CA GLU A 40 -2.03 2.72 -15.90
C GLU A 40 -1.69 1.29 -16.35
N THR A 41 -0.64 0.70 -15.78
CA THR A 41 -0.25 -0.69 -16.08
C THR A 41 -1.32 -1.69 -15.63
N LEU A 42 -1.94 -1.45 -14.47
CA LEU A 42 -2.98 -2.33 -13.92
C LEU A 42 -4.36 -2.06 -14.50
N GLN A 43 -4.62 -0.89 -15.08
CA GLN A 43 -5.93 -0.46 -15.57
C GLN A 43 -6.65 -1.51 -16.45
N PRO A 44 -5.98 -2.22 -17.38
CA PRO A 44 -6.64 -3.24 -18.20
C PRO A 44 -7.13 -4.47 -17.42
N LEU A 45 -6.59 -4.70 -16.22
CA LEU A 45 -6.91 -5.85 -15.36
C LEU A 45 -7.96 -5.51 -14.30
N LEU A 46 -8.21 -4.22 -14.06
CA LEU A 46 -9.07 -3.76 -13.00
C LEU A 46 -10.50 -3.57 -13.51
N GLN A 47 -11.46 -4.20 -12.83
CA GLN A 47 -12.88 -4.01 -13.12
C GLN A 47 -13.39 -2.63 -12.63
N ALA A 48 -12.66 -1.97 -11.72
CA ALA A 48 -12.97 -0.66 -11.18
C ALA A 48 -11.70 0.04 -10.68
N ASP A 49 -11.79 1.36 -10.48
CA ASP A 49 -10.67 2.12 -9.92
C ASP A 49 -10.29 1.64 -8.51
N PRO A 50 -9.00 1.42 -8.24
CA PRO A 50 -8.54 0.93 -6.95
C PRO A 50 -8.71 2.02 -5.88
N VAL A 51 -9.21 1.63 -4.71
CA VAL A 51 -9.36 2.54 -3.57
C VAL A 51 -8.04 2.63 -2.82
N VAL A 52 -7.41 3.81 -2.85
CA VAL A 52 -6.17 4.08 -2.11
C VAL A 52 -6.47 4.79 -0.80
N ARG A 53 -5.79 4.36 0.27
CA ARG A 53 -5.81 4.98 1.59
C ARG A 53 -4.41 4.97 2.19
N THR A 54 -4.10 6.00 2.97
CA THR A 54 -2.81 6.14 3.66
C THR A 54 -3.08 6.17 5.17
N PHE A 55 -2.26 5.44 5.92
CA PHE A 55 -2.37 5.32 7.37
C PHE A 55 -0.99 5.45 8.00
N GLU A 56 -0.95 5.95 9.24
CA GLU A 56 0.25 5.90 10.07
C GLU A 56 0.25 4.61 10.89
N VAL A 57 1.38 3.90 10.88
CA VAL A 57 1.51 2.66 11.65
C VAL A 57 1.70 3.00 13.13
N HIS A 58 0.64 2.86 13.91
CA HIS A 58 0.68 3.09 15.35
C HIS A 58 1.32 1.91 16.11
N THR A 59 1.03 0.67 15.72
CA THR A 59 1.55 -0.54 16.38
C THR A 59 1.63 -1.68 15.37
N SER A 60 2.71 -2.46 15.42
CA SER A 60 2.89 -3.66 14.61
C SER A 60 3.51 -4.77 15.47
N THR A 61 2.93 -5.96 15.39
CA THR A 61 3.48 -7.20 15.98
C THR A 61 4.18 -8.07 14.93
N GLY A 62 4.08 -7.70 13.64
CA GLY A 62 4.75 -8.36 12.53
C GLY A 62 6.22 -7.95 12.38
N HIS A 63 6.97 -8.70 11.58
CA HIS A 63 8.43 -8.52 11.44
C HIS A 63 8.78 -7.06 11.04
N LYS A 64 9.46 -6.34 11.95
CA LYS A 64 10.18 -5.06 11.74
C LYS A 64 9.43 -3.87 11.11
N ILE A 65 8.11 -3.80 11.19
CA ILE A 65 7.41 -2.53 10.91
C ILE A 65 7.47 -1.69 12.18
N THR A 66 8.59 -1.00 12.40
CA THR A 66 8.80 -0.17 13.60
C THR A 66 7.77 0.96 13.62
N ALA A 67 6.86 0.93 14.60
CA ALA A 67 6.02 2.08 14.92
C ALA A 67 6.92 3.27 15.18
N GLY A 68 6.73 4.36 14.44
CA GLY A 68 7.49 5.59 14.63
C GLY A 68 7.33 6.04 16.08
N LYS A 69 8.43 6.03 16.86
CA LYS A 69 8.49 6.80 18.09
C LYS A 69 8.40 8.27 17.69
N ALA A 70 7.23 8.88 17.90
CA ALA A 70 7.16 10.33 18.01
C ALA A 70 8.00 10.73 19.23
N ALA A 71 8.97 11.62 19.01
CA ALA A 71 9.75 12.27 20.05
C ALA A 71 8.93 13.37 20.73
#